data_AF-A0A2S6XHB9-F1
#
_entry.id   AF-A0A2S6XHB9-F1
#
_cell.length_a   1.000
_cell.length_b   1.000
_cell.length_c   1.000
_cell.angle_alpha   90.00
_cell.angle_beta   90.00
_cell.angle_gamma   90.00
#
_symmetry.space_group_name_H-M   'P 1'
#
loop_
_entity.id
_entity.type
_entity.pdbx_description
1 polymer ?
#
loop_
_entity_poly.entity_id
_entity_poly.type
_entity_poly.pdbx_seq_one_letter_code
_entity_poly.pdbx_strand_id
1 'polypeptide(L)'
;MDAREANIRAGYVYVISNIGAFGERMVKIGLTRRLDPMDRVNELGDASVPFRFDVHALIFSEDAVGLERRLHQEFEDRRVNRVNLRREFFYTTPTEVRTALQRLAGQHLLEFTDTAEAPEWRAGRTPASG
;
A
#
# COMPACT_ATOMS: atom_id res chain seq x y z
N MET A 1 -16.30 8.45 -27.81
CA MET A 1 -16.01 7.53 -26.69
C MET A 1 -14.58 7.88 -26.29
N ASP A 2 -14.34 8.61 -25.20
CA ASP A 2 -13.82 7.94 -23.99
C ASP A 2 -13.84 8.81 -22.71
N ALA A 3 -14.45 9.99 -22.70
CA ALA A 3 -14.52 10.81 -21.48
C ALA A 3 -15.31 10.14 -20.33
N ARG A 4 -16.10 9.10 -20.63
CA ARG A 4 -16.85 8.31 -19.65
C ARG A 4 -16.06 7.14 -19.06
N GLU A 5 -15.05 6.59 -19.75
CA GLU A 5 -14.19 5.52 -19.20
C GLU A 5 -13.06 6.06 -18.32
N ALA A 6 -12.51 7.23 -18.69
CA ALA A 6 -11.47 7.92 -17.91
C ALA A 6 -11.90 8.23 -16.47
N ASN A 7 -13.20 8.47 -16.22
CA ASN A 7 -13.71 8.80 -14.89
C ASN A 7 -13.80 7.57 -13.95
N ILE A 8 -13.79 6.33 -14.49
CA ILE A 8 -13.93 5.10 -13.67
C ILE A 8 -12.57 4.51 -13.28
N ARG A 9 -11.48 4.93 -13.95
CA ARG A 9 -10.14 4.36 -13.75
C ARG A 9 -9.24 5.22 -12.86
N ALA A 10 -9.54 6.50 -12.71
CA ALA A 10 -8.78 7.40 -11.85
C ALA A 10 -8.93 7.08 -10.35
N GLY A 11 -7.88 7.34 -9.59
CA GLY A 11 -7.86 7.18 -8.13
C GLY A 11 -6.45 7.17 -7.56
N TYR A 12 -6.34 6.72 -6.31
CA TYR A 12 -5.07 6.56 -5.62
C TYR A 12 -4.72 5.08 -5.47
N VAL A 13 -3.49 4.72 -5.84
CA VAL A 13 -2.89 3.45 -5.46
C VAL A 13 -2.10 3.67 -4.17
N TYR A 14 -2.31 2.83 -3.17
CA TYR A 14 -1.63 2.90 -1.89
C TYR A 14 -0.78 1.65 -1.64
N VAL A 15 0.32 1.85 -0.93
CA VAL A 15 1.20 0.78 -0.42
C VAL A 15 1.33 0.96 1.08
N ILE A 16 0.91 -0.04 1.84
CA ILE A 16 0.90 0.00 3.31
C ILE A 16 1.52 -1.26 3.91
N SER A 17 2.07 -1.15 5.11
CA SER A 17 2.56 -2.28 5.90
C SER A 17 2.14 -2.18 7.35
N ASN A 18 2.19 -3.27 8.08
CA ASN A 18 2.07 -3.23 9.54
C ASN A 18 3.12 -4.18 10.13
N ILE A 19 4.26 -3.60 10.53
CA ILE A 19 5.40 -4.38 11.03
C ILE A 19 5.01 -5.10 12.33
N GLY A 20 4.19 -4.47 13.18
CA GLY A 20 3.74 -5.06 14.44
C GLY A 20 2.81 -6.27 14.26
N ALA A 21 2.04 -6.34 13.17
CA ALA A 21 1.14 -7.45 12.88
C ALA A 21 1.75 -8.52 11.95
N PHE A 22 2.60 -8.12 11.01
CA PHE A 22 3.02 -8.98 9.89
C PHE A 22 4.53 -9.04 9.64
N GLY A 23 5.34 -8.27 10.40
CA GLY A 23 6.78 -8.14 10.18
C GLY A 23 7.16 -7.26 8.98
N GLU A 24 8.46 -7.18 8.68
CA GLU A 24 9.03 -6.20 7.74
C GLU A 24 8.86 -6.55 6.25
N ARG A 25 8.46 -7.79 5.94
CA ARG A 25 8.39 -8.32 4.56
C ARG A 25 6.97 -8.62 4.10
N MET A 26 6.00 -7.88 4.61
CA MET A 26 4.61 -8.00 4.18
C MET A 26 4.02 -6.62 3.93
N VAL A 27 3.53 -6.43 2.72
CA VAL A 27 2.84 -5.20 2.30
C VAL A 27 1.47 -5.52 1.73
N LYS A 28 0.56 -4.57 1.87
CA LYS A 28 -0.69 -4.52 1.13
C LYS A 28 -0.59 -3.45 0.06
N ILE A 29 -0.96 -3.83 -1.17
CA ILE A 29 -1.09 -2.92 -2.31
C ILE A 29 -2.57 -2.88 -2.66
N GLY A 30 -3.15 -1.69 -2.74
CA GLY A 30 -4.55 -1.54 -3.10
C GLY A 30 -4.84 -0.19 -3.73
N LEU A 31 -6.10 0.03 -4.07
CA LEU A 31 -6.57 1.27 -4.66
C LEU A 31 -7.76 1.85 -3.90
N THR A 32 -7.92 3.17 -3.98
CA THR A 32 -9.10 3.89 -3.50
C THR A 32 -9.47 4.99 -4.47
N ARG A 33 -10.77 5.22 -4.62
CA ARG A 33 -11.32 6.35 -5.39
C ARG A 33 -11.86 7.46 -4.49
N ARG A 34 -11.60 7.37 -3.17
CA ARG A 34 -11.97 8.43 -2.23
C ARG A 34 -11.16 9.68 -2.54
N LEU A 35 -11.79 10.83 -2.27
CA LEU A 35 -11.13 12.13 -2.36
C LEU A 35 -9.95 12.20 -1.38
N ASP A 36 -10.16 11.69 -0.17
CA ASP A 36 -9.11 11.52 0.83
C ASP A 36 -8.69 10.04 0.90
N PRO A 37 -7.47 9.67 0.45
CA PRO A 37 -7.01 8.29 0.49
C PRO A 37 -6.63 7.80 1.89
N MET A 38 -6.28 8.70 2.82
CA MET A 38 -5.88 8.35 4.18
C MET A 38 -7.06 7.83 5.00
N ASP A 39 -8.26 8.38 4.78
CA ASP A 39 -9.50 7.89 5.37
C ASP A 39 -9.70 6.38 5.11
N ARG A 40 -9.42 5.92 3.88
CA ARG A 40 -9.47 4.49 3.54
C ARG A 40 -8.40 3.67 4.27
N VAL A 41 -7.19 4.20 4.43
CA VAL A 41 -6.11 3.51 5.15
C VAL A 41 -6.46 3.36 6.63
N ASN A 42 -7.02 4.39 7.24
CA ASN A 42 -7.41 4.39 8.64
C ASN A 42 -8.51 3.36 8.92
N GLU A 43 -9.53 3.25 8.07
CA GLU A 43 -10.57 2.21 8.17
C GLU A 43 -9.99 0.79 8.13
N LEU A 44 -8.96 0.56 7.30
CA LEU A 44 -8.33 -0.76 7.18
C LEU A 44 -7.58 -1.15 8.46
N GLY A 45 -6.95 -0.19 9.13
CA GLY A 45 -6.24 -0.40 10.39
C GLY A 45 -7.19 -0.72 11.54
N ASP A 46 -8.27 0.06 11.67
CA ASP A 46 -9.25 -0.06 12.76
C ASP A 46 -9.96 -1.42 12.75
N ALA A 47 -10.20 -1.99 11.58
CA ALA A 47 -11.05 -3.16 11.43
C ALA A 47 -10.38 -4.53 11.71
N SER A 48 -9.04 -4.63 11.81
CA SER A 48 -8.41 -5.96 11.67
C SER A 48 -7.02 -6.18 12.26
N VAL A 49 -6.33 -5.16 12.79
CA VAL A 49 -4.94 -5.30 13.25
C VAL A 49 -4.66 -4.52 14.54
N PRO A 50 -3.72 -4.99 15.38
CA PRO A 50 -3.43 -4.37 16.69
C PRO A 50 -2.68 -3.03 16.61
N PHE A 51 -2.18 -2.66 15.43
CA PHE A 51 -1.44 -1.41 15.21
C PHE A 51 -1.93 -0.73 13.94
N ARG A 52 -1.70 0.58 13.80
CA ARG A 52 -1.99 1.29 12.55
C ARG A 52 -1.07 0.81 11.43
N PHE A 53 -1.56 0.96 10.20
CA PHE A 53 -0.73 0.72 9.02
C PHE A 53 0.22 1.89 8.80
N ASP A 54 1.47 1.58 8.52
CA ASP A 54 2.44 2.51 7.95
C ASP A 54 2.14 2.70 6.47
N VAL A 55 2.11 3.95 6.03
CA VAL A 55 1.89 4.32 4.62
C VAL A 55 3.23 4.60 3.96
N HIS A 56 3.53 3.88 2.88
CA HIS A 56 4.78 4.00 2.13
C HIS A 56 4.61 4.75 0.82
N ALA A 57 3.42 4.66 0.23
CA ALA A 57 3.11 5.36 -1.01
C ALA A 57 1.63 5.68 -1.11
N LEU A 58 1.33 6.86 -1.67
CA LEU A 58 0.01 7.27 -2.14
C LEU A 58 0.18 7.91 -3.51
N ILE A 59 -0.33 7.25 -4.54
CA ILE A 59 -0.02 7.60 -5.92
C ILE A 59 -1.32 7.88 -6.65
N PHE A 60 -1.53 9.15 -6.98
CA PHE A 60 -2.63 9.51 -7.87
C PHE A 60 -2.31 9.03 -9.30
N SER A 61 -3.28 8.40 -9.94
CA SER A 61 -3.18 7.99 -11.33
C SER A 61 -4.54 8.12 -12.02
N GLU A 62 -4.55 8.63 -13.24
CA GLU A 62 -5.73 8.63 -14.12
C GLU A 62 -6.14 7.21 -14.53
N ASP A 63 -5.20 6.25 -14.46
CA ASP A 63 -5.44 4.82 -14.64
C ASP A 63 -4.93 4.01 -13.42
N ALA A 64 -5.43 4.38 -12.23
CA ALA A 64 -5.11 3.69 -10.97
C ALA A 64 -5.45 2.20 -11.02
N VAL A 65 -6.52 1.82 -11.73
CA VAL A 65 -6.88 0.41 -11.95
C VAL A 65 -5.79 -0.32 -12.75
N GLY A 66 -5.28 0.28 -13.83
CA GLY A 66 -4.19 -0.32 -14.61
C GLY A 66 -2.86 -0.35 -13.85
N LEU A 67 -2.55 0.66 -13.04
CA LEU A 67 -1.36 0.67 -12.20
C LEU A 67 -1.40 -0.42 -11.12
N GLU A 68 -2.50 -0.53 -10.39
CA GLU A 68 -2.67 -1.55 -9.33
C GLU A 68 -2.56 -2.97 -9.89
N ARG A 69 -3.19 -3.25 -11.04
CA ARG A 69 -3.11 -4.55 -11.71
C ARG A 69 -1.69 -4.92 -12.09
N ARG A 70 -0.92 -3.97 -12.66
CA ARG A 70 0.48 -4.21 -13.04
C ARG A 70 1.36 -4.50 -11.83
N LEU A 71 1.14 -3.80 -10.71
CA LEU A 71 1.84 -4.10 -9.45
C LEU A 71 1.46 -5.48 -8.91
N HIS A 72 0.19 -5.85 -8.95
CA HIS A 72 -0.25 -7.18 -8.50
C HIS A 72 0.35 -8.30 -9.34
N GLN A 73 0.50 -8.09 -10.65
CA GLN A 73 1.16 -9.02 -11.57
C GLN A 73 2.66 -9.13 -11.29
N GLU A 74 3.36 -8.00 -11.08
CA GLU A 74 4.79 -7.97 -10.74
C GLU A 74 5.11 -8.78 -9.47
N PHE A 75 4.18 -8.82 -8.51
CA PHE A 75 4.32 -9.56 -7.26
C PHE A 75 3.46 -10.82 -7.16
N GLU A 76 2.94 -11.34 -8.27
CA GLU A 76 2.00 -12.47 -8.28
C GLU A 76 2.56 -13.70 -7.58
N ASP A 77 3.80 -14.09 -7.90
CA ASP A 77 4.48 -15.23 -7.29
C ASP A 77 4.64 -15.09 -5.76
N ARG A 78 4.63 -13.85 -5.26
CA ARG A 78 4.82 -13.50 -3.85
C ARG A 78 3.51 -13.21 -3.12
N ARG A 79 2.35 -13.40 -3.77
CA ARG A 79 1.04 -13.19 -3.15
C ARG A 79 0.83 -14.14 -1.97
N VAL A 80 0.41 -13.58 -0.83
CA VAL A 80 0.21 -14.32 0.43
C VAL A 80 -1.00 -15.26 0.31
N ASN A 81 -2.13 -14.76 -0.20
CA ASN A 81 -3.32 -15.57 -0.39
C ASN A 81 -3.55 -15.86 -1.88
N ARG A 82 -3.21 -17.09 -2.28
CA ARG A 82 -3.37 -17.59 -3.65
C ARG A 82 -4.79 -18.10 -3.96
N VAL A 83 -5.62 -18.28 -2.92
CA VAL A 83 -7.00 -18.80 -3.06
C VAL A 83 -8.03 -17.67 -3.09
N ASN A 84 -7.84 -16.65 -2.25
CA ASN A 84 -8.67 -15.44 -2.22
C ASN A 84 -7.86 -14.22 -2.64
N LEU A 85 -7.92 -13.92 -3.94
CA LEU A 85 -7.20 -12.81 -4.56
C LEU A 85 -7.68 -11.42 -4.09
N ARG A 86 -8.81 -11.33 -3.37
CA ARG A 86 -9.22 -10.07 -2.71
C ARG A 86 -8.38 -9.73 -1.49
N ARG A 87 -7.57 -10.67 -0.98
CA ARG A 87 -6.57 -10.40 0.06
C ARG A 87 -5.25 -10.04 -0.62
N GLU A 88 -5.09 -8.76 -0.87
CA GLU A 88 -4.01 -8.17 -1.67
C GLU A 88 -2.74 -7.94 -0.84
N PHE A 89 -2.31 -8.98 -0.11
CA PHE A 89 -1.06 -8.98 0.64
C PHE A 89 0.02 -9.73 -0.13
N PHE A 90 1.25 -9.22 -0.08
CA PHE A 90 2.40 -9.73 -0.82
C PHE A 90 3.62 -9.85 0.09
N TYR A 91 4.38 -10.93 -0.05
CA TYR A 91 5.68 -11.14 0.59
C TYR A 91 6.75 -10.31 -0.13
N THR A 92 6.81 -9.02 0.18
CA THR A 92 7.78 -8.07 -0.39
C THR A 92 8.00 -6.93 0.60
N THR A 93 9.03 -6.11 0.36
CA THR A 93 9.32 -4.91 1.15
C THR A 93 8.80 -3.63 0.47
N PRO A 94 8.55 -2.54 1.21
CA PRO A 94 8.21 -1.25 0.64
C PRO A 94 9.23 -0.75 -0.38
N THR A 95 10.52 -0.99 -0.12
CA THR A 95 11.62 -0.64 -1.03
C THR A 95 11.50 -1.37 -2.38
N GLU A 96 11.19 -2.67 -2.38
CA GLU A 96 10.97 -3.41 -3.63
C GLU A 96 9.76 -2.89 -4.41
N VAL A 97 8.68 -2.53 -3.71
CA VAL A 97 7.49 -1.93 -4.35
C VAL A 97 7.83 -0.56 -4.94
N ARG A 98 8.63 0.27 -4.25
CA ARG A 98 9.15 1.53 -4.78
C ARG A 98 9.92 1.33 -6.08
N THR A 99 10.81 0.34 -6.13
CA THR A 99 11.57 0.02 -7.35
C THR A 99 10.66 -0.46 -8.49
N ALA A 100 9.61 -1.22 -8.20
CA ALA A 100 8.60 -1.59 -9.20
C ALA A 100 7.81 -0.36 -9.71
N LEU A 101 7.36 0.50 -8.79
CA LEU A 101 6.66 1.74 -9.11
C LEU A 101 7.47 2.67 -10.01
N GLN A 102 8.75 2.86 -9.72
CA GLN A 102 9.65 3.65 -10.57
C GLN A 102 9.73 3.12 -12.00
N ARG A 103 9.69 1.80 -12.19
CA ARG A 103 9.69 1.16 -13.52
C ARG A 103 8.33 1.25 -14.22
N LEU A 104 7.23 1.17 -13.47
CA LEU A 104 5.86 1.06 -14.01
C LEU A 104 5.15 2.41 -14.21
N ALA A 105 5.42 3.40 -13.37
CA ALA A 105 4.75 4.71 -13.36
C ALA A 105 5.61 5.86 -13.95
N GLY A 106 6.90 5.63 -14.19
CA GLY A 106 7.79 6.63 -14.78
C GLY A 106 7.96 7.90 -13.92
N GLN A 107 7.99 9.07 -14.57
CA GLN A 107 8.19 10.38 -13.93
C GLN A 107 6.90 11.01 -13.36
N HIS A 108 5.75 10.33 -13.45
CA HIS A 108 4.47 10.86 -12.98
C HIS A 108 4.40 10.77 -11.45
N LEU A 109 4.80 11.90 -10.83
CA LEU A 109 4.59 12.33 -9.45
C LEU A 109 4.74 11.23 -8.38
N LEU A 110 5.99 10.92 -8.05
CA LEU A 110 6.33 10.20 -6.83
C LEU A 110 6.35 11.17 -5.64
N GLU A 111 5.26 11.26 -4.88
CA GLU A 111 5.39 11.49 -3.44
C GLU A 111 5.47 10.10 -2.77
N PHE A 112 6.71 9.62 -2.60
CA PHE A 112 7.00 8.38 -1.89
C PHE A 112 7.55 8.74 -0.51
N THR A 113 6.80 8.43 0.54
CA THR A 113 7.25 8.61 1.92
C THR A 113 7.91 7.33 2.37
N ASP A 114 9.24 7.36 2.49
CA ASP A 114 10.05 6.22 2.94
C ASP A 114 9.88 5.94 4.44
N THR A 115 9.39 6.92 5.20
CA THR A 115 9.23 6.83 6.65
C THR A 115 7.93 6.12 7.03
N ALA A 116 8.03 4.82 7.30
CA ALA A 116 7.13 4.18 8.26
C ALA A 116 7.27 4.92 9.59
N GLU A 117 6.31 5.77 9.93
CA GLU A 117 6.37 6.51 11.19
C GLU A 117 6.35 5.56 12.39
N ALA A 118 5.64 4.41 12.29
CA ALA A 118 5.46 3.36 13.30
C ALA A 118 5.71 3.81 14.76
N PRO A 119 5.09 4.92 15.23
CA PRO A 119 5.49 5.52 16.49
C PRO A 119 5.09 4.64 17.68
N GLU A 120 3.96 3.93 17.56
CA GLU A 120 3.40 3.05 18.58
C GLU A 120 4.24 1.77 18.77
N TRP A 121 4.79 1.21 17.70
CA TRP A 121 5.69 0.05 17.79
C TRP A 121 7.03 0.40 18.46
N ARG A 122 7.57 1.60 18.18
CA ARG A 122 8.80 2.09 18.83
C ARG A 122 8.59 2.43 20.30
N ALA A 123 7.43 2.98 20.67
CA ALA A 123 7.08 3.30 22.06
C ALA A 123 6.98 2.03 22.95
N GLY A 124 6.55 0.90 22.38
CA GLY A 124 6.47 -0.40 23.07
C GLY A 124 7.83 -1.05 23.38
N ARG A 125 8.94 -0.55 22.82
CA ARG A 125 10.33 -0.96 23.14
C ARG A 125 11.02 0.03 24.09
N THR A 126 10.36 0.42 25.16
CA THR A 126 11.12 0.89 26.31
C THR A 126 11.40 -0.36 27.15
N PRO A 127 12.66 -0.86 27.28
CA PRO A 127 12.92 -1.80 28.35
C PRO A 127 12.50 -1.10 29.64
N ALA A 128 11.66 -1.75 30.44
CA ALA A 128 11.39 -1.27 31.78
C ALA A 128 12.74 -1.20 32.50
N SER A 129 13.31 0.00 32.57
CA SER A 129 14.45 0.28 33.42
C SER A 129 13.95 0.07 34.85
N GLY A 130 14.35 -1.07 35.42
CA GLY A 130 14.28 -1.32 36.85
C GLY A 130 15.19 -0.38 37.62
#